data_AF-A0ABC8SSQ9-F1
#
_entry.id   AF-A0ABC8SSQ9-F1
#
_cell.length_a   1.000
_cell.length_b   1.000
_cell.length_c   1.000
_cell.angle_alpha   90.00
_cell.angle_beta   90.00
_cell.angle_gamma   90.00
#
_symmetry.space_group_name_H-M   'P 1'
#
loop_
_entity.id
_entity.type
_entity.pdbx_description
1 polymer ?
#
loop_
_entity_poly.entity_id
_entity_poly.type
_entity_poly.pdbx_seq_one_letter_code
_entity_poly.pdbx_strand_id
1 'polypeptide(L)'
;MAELPLDIVFDILSRVPVKSLLRFRCVSEPWCNIIDQPHFASLQITRSSEEPTSLIVSEPTLRKSTLGLHPVKEKEGTFETSENPLVEFDLSMYHATGSCNGLFYFAEYYSEGLIIVSNPLKREVQRLPPAPAKNIDTRLNFFKTYGMGFDNSTKTFKLVCVFFQERTFGPPRYRLGTLVHTLGTGSWREISQVPPYPICSKPVFAHGALHWIVHPYVRYHDTTEGMIVSFDLRKEKFSLPSHPNFHSKDCEFFQLVDLNGNLGMADLSCKSKIEIWVMKDFERKQWVREYRIEICAAEGRFDNRHIEVIGLWKHGDILMRSLLRPSQGYFIYNQKTGLRSTNSSNDLRHRSTISSHRGSLIPLP
;
A
#
# COMPACT_ATOMS: atom_id res chain seq x y z
N MET A 1 32.41 -22.09 26.94
CA MET A 1 31.40 -22.20 25.86
C MET A 1 31.75 -21.10 24.87
N ALA A 2 31.93 -21.40 23.58
CA ALA A 2 32.30 -20.35 22.62
C ALA A 2 31.07 -19.45 22.40
N GLU A 3 31.17 -18.18 22.77
CA GLU A 3 30.13 -17.19 22.51
C GLU A 3 30.25 -16.70 21.06
N LEU A 4 29.14 -16.77 20.32
CA LEU A 4 29.07 -16.20 18.99
C LEU A 4 29.17 -14.68 19.09
N PRO A 5 29.98 -14.01 18.25
CA PRO A 5 30.01 -12.55 18.18
C PRO A 5 28.62 -11.96 17.91
N LEU A 6 28.30 -10.83 18.57
CA LEU A 6 26.97 -10.19 18.50
C LEU A 6 26.55 -9.87 17.06
N ASP A 7 27.47 -9.40 16.22
CA ASP A 7 27.27 -9.12 14.81
C ASP A 7 26.82 -10.35 14.00
N ILE A 8 27.34 -11.54 14.33
CA ILE A 8 26.90 -12.80 13.73
C ILE A 8 25.50 -13.17 14.20
N VAL A 9 25.18 -12.94 15.48
CA VAL A 9 23.82 -13.14 16.00
C VAL A 9 22.84 -12.20 15.30
N PHE A 10 23.17 -10.91 15.17
CA PHE A 10 22.38 -9.94 14.40
C PHE A 10 22.17 -10.40 12.96
N ASP A 11 23.22 -10.91 12.29
CA ASP A 11 23.11 -11.40 10.92
C ASP A 11 22.16 -12.59 10.80
N ILE A 12 22.30 -13.59 11.68
CA ILE A 12 21.44 -14.79 11.69
C ILE A 12 19.99 -14.39 11.94
N LEU A 13 19.74 -13.59 12.98
CA LEU A 13 18.38 -13.21 13.36
C LEU A 13 17.73 -12.29 12.33
N SER A 14 18.50 -11.46 11.63
CA SER A 14 17.99 -10.56 10.58
C SER A 14 17.42 -11.28 9.34
N ARG A 15 17.58 -12.61 9.28
CA ARG A 15 17.07 -13.49 8.21
C ARG A 15 15.89 -14.35 8.67
N VAL A 16 15.58 -14.34 9.96
CA VAL A 16 14.49 -15.15 10.55
C VAL A 16 13.17 -14.42 10.37
N PRO A 17 12.04 -15.13 10.14
CA PRO A 17 10.75 -14.47 10.03
C PRO A 17 10.35 -13.64 11.27
N VAL A 18 9.73 -12.47 11.07
CA VAL A 18 9.33 -11.52 12.13
C VAL A 18 8.44 -12.19 13.16
N LYS A 19 7.52 -13.05 12.73
CA LYS A 19 6.65 -13.80 13.64
C LYS A 19 7.43 -14.75 14.57
N SER A 20 8.50 -15.35 14.07
CA SER A 20 9.38 -16.21 14.87
C SER A 20 10.23 -15.37 15.82
N LEU A 21 10.77 -14.24 15.35
CA LEU A 21 11.50 -13.29 16.18
C LEU A 21 10.66 -12.80 17.37
N LEU A 22 9.37 -12.49 17.15
CA LEU A 22 8.48 -12.11 18.25
C LEU A 22 8.31 -13.21 19.30
N ARG A 23 8.43 -14.49 18.93
CA ARG A 23 8.45 -15.61 19.91
C ARG A 23 9.81 -15.74 20.59
N PHE A 24 10.89 -15.48 19.87
CA PHE A 24 12.25 -15.53 20.41
C PHE A 24 12.53 -14.49 21.48
N ARG A 25 11.79 -13.37 21.48
CA ARG A 25 11.79 -12.41 22.61
C ARG A 25 11.53 -13.08 23.96
N CYS A 26 10.73 -14.14 23.99
CA CYS A 26 10.38 -14.85 25.23
C CYS A 26 11.43 -15.90 25.65
N VAL A 27 12.49 -16.13 24.86
CA VAL A 27 13.48 -17.18 25.14
C VAL A 27 14.47 -16.73 26.22
N SER A 28 14.93 -15.48 26.18
CA SER A 28 15.80 -14.88 27.20
C SER A 28 15.87 -13.35 27.05
N GLU A 29 16.36 -12.68 28.09
CA GLU A 29 16.54 -11.22 28.11
C GLU A 29 17.51 -10.70 27.03
N PRO A 30 18.69 -11.31 26.78
CA PRO A 30 19.56 -10.86 25.69
C PRO A 30 18.90 -10.91 24.31
N TRP A 31 18.11 -11.95 24.04
CA TRP A 31 17.37 -12.09 22.79
C TRP A 31 16.28 -11.04 22.65
N CYS A 32 15.54 -10.78 23.74
CA CYS A 32 14.57 -9.69 23.77
C CYS A 32 15.24 -8.34 23.46
N ASN A 33 16.35 -8.05 24.14
CA ASN A 33 17.10 -6.80 23.96
C ASN A 33 17.63 -6.64 22.54
N ILE A 34 18.16 -7.70 21.92
CA ILE A 34 18.62 -7.70 20.52
C ILE A 34 17.46 -7.39 19.56
N ILE A 35 16.33 -8.09 19.72
CA ILE A 35 15.20 -8.01 18.80
C ILE A 35 14.47 -6.66 18.89
N ASP A 36 14.45 -6.05 20.07
CA ASP A 36 13.84 -4.74 20.28
C ASP A 36 14.75 -3.56 19.92
N GLN A 37 16.01 -3.81 19.53
CA GLN A 37 16.88 -2.71 19.10
C GLN A 37 16.36 -2.07 17.79
N PRO A 38 16.24 -0.73 17.71
CA PRO A 38 15.74 -0.04 16.52
C PRO A 38 16.56 -0.34 15.25
N HIS A 39 17.87 -0.51 15.41
CA HIS A 39 18.76 -0.82 14.30
C HIS A 39 18.49 -2.22 13.72
N PHE A 40 18.08 -3.17 14.57
CA PHE A 40 17.75 -4.53 14.14
C PHE A 40 16.50 -4.57 13.27
N ALA A 41 15.47 -3.80 13.63
CA ALA A 41 14.27 -3.67 12.82
C ALA A 41 14.58 -3.14 11.40
N SER A 42 15.51 -2.18 11.29
CA SER A 42 15.97 -1.67 9.99
C SER A 42 16.73 -2.73 9.17
N LEU A 43 17.60 -3.51 9.82
CA LEU A 43 18.31 -4.63 9.18
C LEU A 43 17.33 -5.70 8.69
N GLN A 44 16.34 -6.04 9.51
CA GLN A 44 15.29 -7.00 9.18
C GLN A 44 14.50 -6.59 7.93
N ILE A 45 14.08 -5.32 7.84
CA ILE A 45 13.33 -4.83 6.67
C ILE A 45 14.16 -4.96 5.39
N THR A 46 15.48 -4.76 5.50
CA THR A 46 16.39 -4.81 4.34
C THR A 46 16.74 -6.24 3.93
N ARG A 47 16.89 -7.14 4.89
CA ARG A 47 17.46 -8.49 4.69
C ARG A 47 16.43 -9.61 4.65
N SER A 48 15.24 -9.39 5.20
CA SER A 48 14.21 -10.42 5.20
C SER A 48 13.65 -10.63 3.80
N SER A 49 14.04 -11.75 3.19
CA SER A 49 13.34 -12.34 2.05
C SER A 49 12.17 -13.17 2.57
N GLU A 50 11.29 -12.59 3.38
CA GLU A 50 10.06 -13.29 3.75
C GLU A 50 9.16 -13.44 2.52
N GLU A 51 8.59 -14.63 2.35
CA GLU A 51 7.30 -14.71 1.68
C GLU A 51 6.32 -13.86 2.51
N PRO A 52 5.74 -12.80 1.93
CA PRO A 52 4.85 -11.93 2.67
C PRO A 52 3.70 -12.76 3.27
N THR A 53 3.39 -12.51 4.54
CA THR A 53 2.16 -13.04 5.12
C THR A 53 1.03 -12.20 4.57
N SER A 54 0.21 -12.76 3.70
CA SER A 54 -0.94 -12.05 3.19
C SER A 54 -1.95 -11.82 4.32
N LEU A 55 -2.30 -10.57 4.56
CA LEU A 55 -3.33 -10.19 5.52
C LEU A 55 -4.56 -9.70 4.78
N ILE A 56 -5.72 -10.18 5.21
CA ILE A 56 -7.00 -9.59 4.87
C ILE A 56 -7.33 -8.55 5.92
N VAL A 57 -7.59 -7.34 5.44
CA VAL A 57 -8.35 -6.35 6.18
C VAL A 57 -9.83 -6.69 5.97
N SER A 58 -10.45 -7.25 7.00
CA SER A 58 -11.90 -7.37 7.06
C SER A 58 -12.45 -5.99 7.41
N GLU A 59 -13.10 -5.31 6.46
CA GLU A 59 -13.69 -4.00 6.73
C GLU A 59 -15.03 -4.14 7.48
N PRO A 60 -15.44 -3.09 8.21
CA PRO A 60 -16.71 -3.06 8.90
C PRO A 60 -17.87 -3.36 7.95
N THR A 61 -18.82 -4.18 8.42
CA THR A 61 -20.07 -4.47 7.73
C THR A 61 -21.26 -4.02 8.58
N LEU A 62 -22.46 -4.03 8.01
CA LEU A 62 -23.70 -3.78 8.77
C LEU A 62 -23.88 -4.71 9.99
N ARG A 63 -23.16 -5.85 10.04
CA ARG A 63 -23.23 -6.84 11.12
C ARG A 63 -22.01 -6.86 12.03
N LYS A 64 -20.89 -6.25 11.63
CA LYS A 64 -19.61 -6.28 12.36
C LYS A 64 -18.95 -4.90 12.29
N SER A 65 -18.87 -4.21 13.43
CA SER A 65 -18.30 -2.86 13.55
C SER A 65 -16.77 -2.86 13.68
N THR A 66 -16.13 -4.02 13.78
CA THR A 66 -14.69 -4.11 14.01
C THR A 66 -13.91 -4.34 12.72
N LEU A 67 -12.73 -3.71 12.64
CA LEU A 67 -11.74 -4.00 11.62
C LEU A 67 -10.83 -5.12 12.13
N GLY A 68 -10.74 -6.20 11.34
CA GLY A 68 -9.94 -7.37 11.67
C GLY A 68 -8.80 -7.56 10.69
N LEU A 69 -7.58 -7.82 11.19
CA LEU A 69 -6.44 -8.23 10.37
C LEU A 69 -6.24 -9.75 10.48
N HIS A 70 -6.59 -10.46 9.41
CA HIS A 70 -6.59 -11.93 9.38
C HIS A 70 -5.50 -12.46 8.45
N PRO A 71 -4.65 -13.41 8.90
CA PRO A 71 -3.78 -14.16 8.01
C PRO A 71 -4.60 -14.96 7.01
N VAL A 72 -4.20 -14.89 5.74
CA VAL A 72 -4.82 -15.62 4.65
C VAL A 72 -3.94 -16.78 4.26
N LYS A 73 -4.55 -17.95 4.12
CA LYS A 73 -3.91 -19.11 3.53
C LYS A 73 -4.71 -19.54 2.31
N GLU A 74 -3.98 -19.96 1.28
CA GLU A 74 -4.55 -20.66 0.15
C GLU A 74 -4.43 -22.16 0.44
N LYS A 75 -5.56 -22.86 0.41
CA LYS A 75 -5.65 -24.31 0.52
C LYS A 75 -6.55 -24.83 -0.58
N GLU A 76 -6.02 -25.70 -1.44
CA GLU A 76 -6.77 -26.35 -2.53
C GLU A 76 -7.57 -25.36 -3.41
N GLY A 77 -6.98 -24.19 -3.71
CA GLY A 77 -7.62 -23.15 -4.53
C GLY A 77 -8.69 -22.32 -3.82
N THR A 78 -8.82 -22.45 -2.49
CA THR A 78 -9.70 -21.66 -1.65
C THR A 78 -8.88 -20.78 -0.70
N PHE A 79 -9.30 -19.52 -0.53
CA PHE A 79 -8.76 -18.65 0.52
C PHE A 79 -9.49 -18.89 1.85
N GLU A 80 -8.70 -19.28 2.84
CA GLU A 80 -9.10 -19.49 4.22
C GLU A 80 -8.46 -18.44 5.12
N THR A 81 -9.26 -17.86 6.01
CA THR A 81 -8.80 -16.96 7.07
C THR A 81 -8.80 -17.66 8.41
N SER A 82 -7.87 -17.26 9.29
CA SER A 82 -7.97 -17.62 10.71
C SER A 82 -9.26 -17.07 11.31
N GLU A 83 -9.97 -17.90 12.09
CA GLU A 83 -11.16 -17.49 12.87
C GLU A 83 -10.84 -16.30 13.78
N ASN A 84 -9.66 -16.35 14.42
CA ASN A 84 -9.20 -15.28 15.29
C ASN A 84 -8.33 -14.27 14.51
N PRO A 85 -8.68 -12.98 14.52
CA PRO A 85 -7.82 -11.93 13.95
C PRO A 85 -6.51 -11.82 14.74
N LEU A 86 -5.43 -11.41 14.08
CA LEU A 86 -4.20 -11.00 14.79
C LEU A 86 -4.48 -9.81 15.70
N VAL A 87 -5.38 -8.95 15.22
CA VAL A 87 -5.74 -7.65 15.77
C VAL A 87 -7.18 -7.34 15.38
N GLU A 88 -7.99 -6.96 16.37
CA GLU A 88 -9.36 -6.50 16.20
C GLU A 88 -9.58 -5.20 16.97
N PHE A 89 -10.06 -4.18 16.28
CA PHE A 89 -10.37 -2.89 16.88
C PHE A 89 -11.71 -2.35 16.37
N ASP A 90 -12.43 -1.61 17.21
CA ASP A 90 -13.60 -0.84 16.79
C ASP A 90 -13.14 0.38 15.98
N LEU A 91 -13.02 0.17 14.68
CA LEU A 91 -12.68 1.15 13.67
C LEU A 91 -13.78 1.20 12.60
N SER A 92 -15.04 1.03 13.03
CA SER A 92 -16.22 0.99 12.15
C SER A 92 -16.32 2.15 11.15
N MET A 93 -15.72 3.29 11.49
CA MET A 93 -15.71 4.51 10.69
C MET A 93 -14.46 4.67 9.81
N TYR A 94 -13.54 3.70 9.79
CA TYR A 94 -12.27 3.78 9.05
C TYR A 94 -12.20 2.77 7.92
N HIS A 95 -11.41 3.10 6.89
CA HIS A 95 -11.00 2.18 5.83
C HIS A 95 -9.48 2.06 5.79
N ALA A 96 -8.98 0.90 5.35
CA ALA A 96 -7.55 0.72 5.13
C ALA A 96 -7.11 1.53 3.91
N THR A 97 -6.22 2.48 4.12
CA THR A 97 -5.67 3.30 3.04
C THR A 97 -4.44 2.63 2.43
N GLY A 98 -3.63 1.95 3.25
CA GLY A 98 -2.50 1.17 2.76
C GLY A 98 -1.61 0.61 3.86
N SER A 99 -0.44 0.14 3.45
CA SER A 99 0.61 -0.33 4.35
C SER A 99 1.98 0.12 3.86
N CYS A 100 2.95 0.20 4.76
CA CYS A 100 4.35 0.45 4.45
C CYS A 100 5.23 -0.25 5.49
N ASN A 101 6.20 -1.05 5.03
CA ASN A 101 7.14 -1.81 5.88
C ASN A 101 6.47 -2.49 7.09
N GLY A 102 5.28 -3.07 6.86
CA GLY A 102 4.53 -3.81 7.86
C GLY A 102 3.66 -3.01 8.81
N LEU A 103 3.65 -1.69 8.70
CA LEU A 103 2.66 -0.84 9.37
C LEU A 103 1.46 -0.63 8.46
N PHE A 104 0.26 -0.70 9.01
CA PHE A 104 -0.97 -0.28 8.33
C PHE A 104 -1.35 1.12 8.76
N TYR A 105 -2.00 1.84 7.85
CA TYR A 105 -2.67 3.08 8.18
C TYR A 105 -4.08 3.12 7.63
N PHE A 106 -4.96 3.73 8.41
CA PHE A 106 -6.39 3.78 8.20
C PHE A 106 -6.84 5.24 8.25
N ALA A 107 -7.72 5.61 7.33
CA ALA A 107 -8.35 6.93 7.29
C ALA A 107 -9.83 6.81 7.59
N GLU A 108 -10.38 7.80 8.30
CA GLU A 108 -11.80 7.87 8.60
C GLU A 108 -12.62 8.24 7.35
N TYR A 109 -13.81 7.65 7.20
CA TYR A 109 -14.71 7.87 6.06
C TYR A 109 -15.31 9.29 6.01
N TYR A 110 -15.61 9.88 7.17
CA TYR A 110 -16.53 11.03 7.27
C TYR A 110 -15.97 12.27 7.97
N SER A 111 -14.71 12.28 8.39
CA SER A 111 -14.14 13.36 9.23
C SER A 111 -12.94 14.10 8.63
N GLU A 112 -12.46 15.11 9.37
CA GLU A 112 -11.37 16.06 9.08
C GLU A 112 -9.96 15.44 9.00
N GLY A 113 -9.84 14.16 8.64
CA GLY A 113 -8.56 13.51 8.42
C GLY A 113 -7.91 12.94 9.66
N LEU A 114 -8.72 12.25 10.48
CA LEU A 114 -8.19 11.34 11.49
C LEU A 114 -7.51 10.15 10.81
N ILE A 115 -6.27 9.90 11.21
CA ILE A 115 -5.46 8.78 10.73
C ILE A 115 -5.04 7.92 11.90
N ILE A 116 -5.14 6.61 11.72
CA ILE A 116 -4.69 5.61 12.68
C ILE A 116 -3.59 4.80 12.03
N VAL A 117 -2.50 4.58 12.74
CA VAL A 117 -1.41 3.69 12.34
C VAL A 117 -1.42 2.48 13.27
N SER A 118 -1.24 1.28 12.71
CA SER A 118 -1.15 0.05 13.48
C SER A 118 0.03 -0.80 13.07
N ASN A 119 0.73 -1.35 14.07
CA ASN A 119 1.61 -2.51 13.90
C ASN A 119 0.83 -3.76 14.36
N PRO A 120 0.27 -4.56 13.43
CA PRO A 120 -0.58 -5.68 13.83
C PRO A 120 0.19 -6.81 14.51
N LEU A 121 1.48 -6.96 14.23
CA LEU A 121 2.26 -8.04 14.85
C LEU A 121 2.68 -7.70 16.27
N LYS A 122 2.94 -6.41 16.54
CA LYS A 122 3.19 -5.90 17.89
C LYS A 122 1.89 -5.55 18.65
N ARG A 123 0.73 -5.61 17.98
CA ARG A 123 -0.59 -5.21 18.51
C ARG A 123 -0.62 -3.75 18.98
N GLU A 124 0.18 -2.90 18.36
CA GLU A 124 0.27 -1.48 18.67
C GLU A 124 -0.66 -0.69 17.76
N VAL A 125 -1.26 0.36 18.33
CA VAL A 125 -2.10 1.31 17.61
C VAL A 125 -1.79 2.70 18.10
N GLN A 126 -1.63 3.62 17.15
CA GLN A 126 -1.44 5.02 17.41
C GLN A 126 -2.46 5.83 16.61
N ARG A 127 -3.22 6.68 17.30
CA ARG A 127 -4.03 7.71 16.66
C ARG A 127 -3.16 8.93 16.42
N LEU A 128 -3.10 9.41 15.19
CA LEU A 128 -2.37 10.63 14.87
C LEU A 128 -3.22 11.85 15.25
N PRO A 129 -2.57 12.99 15.56
CA PRO A 129 -3.28 14.25 15.71
C PRO A 129 -4.06 14.55 14.42
N PRO A 130 -5.22 15.24 14.51
CA PRO A 130 -5.94 15.69 13.33
C PRO A 130 -5.04 16.53 12.42
N ALA A 131 -5.14 16.32 11.12
CA ALA A 131 -4.52 17.21 10.16
C ALA A 131 -5.10 18.63 10.34
N PRO A 132 -4.28 19.71 10.34
CA PRO A 132 -4.79 21.07 10.47
C PRO A 132 -5.83 21.34 9.38
N ALA A 133 -7.05 21.68 9.80
CA ALA A 133 -8.20 21.96 8.92
C ALA A 133 -8.13 23.35 8.25
N LYS A 134 -7.08 24.13 8.52
CA LYS A 134 -6.95 25.49 8.00
C LYS A 134 -6.85 25.44 6.47
N ASN A 135 -7.76 26.14 5.79
CA ASN A 135 -7.83 26.28 4.33
C ASN A 135 -8.20 25.01 3.55
N ILE A 136 -8.81 24.00 4.19
CA ILE A 136 -9.37 22.85 3.46
C ILE A 136 -10.80 23.18 3.04
N ASP A 137 -11.10 23.17 1.73
CA ASP A 137 -12.48 23.21 1.26
C ASP A 137 -13.16 21.88 1.62
N THR A 138 -14.04 21.92 2.62
CA THR A 138 -14.74 20.74 3.14
C THR A 138 -15.58 20.04 2.07
N ARG A 139 -16.00 20.74 1.00
CA ARG A 139 -16.71 20.16 -0.14
C ARG A 139 -15.81 19.31 -1.03
N LEU A 140 -14.50 19.54 -0.96
CA LEU A 140 -13.47 18.83 -1.72
C LEU A 140 -12.72 17.78 -0.88
N ASN A 141 -13.11 17.58 0.39
CA ASN A 141 -12.51 16.61 1.29
C ASN A 141 -12.44 15.18 0.71
N PHE A 142 -13.41 14.79 -0.11
CA PHE A 142 -13.45 13.48 -0.76
C PHE A 142 -12.27 13.23 -1.71
N PHE A 143 -11.57 14.27 -2.16
CA PHE A 143 -10.40 14.14 -3.04
C PHE A 143 -9.06 14.14 -2.30
N LYS A 144 -9.09 14.14 -0.96
CA LYS A 144 -7.89 14.04 -0.14
C LYS A 144 -7.25 12.66 -0.27
N THR A 145 -5.93 12.61 -0.42
CA THR A 145 -5.18 11.34 -0.47
C THR A 145 -4.07 11.35 0.57
N TYR A 146 -3.82 10.18 1.15
CA TYR A 146 -2.75 9.95 2.12
C TYR A 146 -1.84 8.85 1.62
N GLY A 147 -0.53 9.05 1.74
CA GLY A 147 0.47 8.02 1.51
C GLY A 147 1.46 7.94 2.67
N MET A 148 1.75 6.72 3.10
CA MET A 148 2.78 6.46 4.11
C MET A 148 4.00 5.83 3.47
N GLY A 149 5.18 6.31 3.81
CA GLY A 149 6.43 5.74 3.38
C GLY A 149 7.53 5.86 4.43
N PHE A 150 8.64 5.16 4.21
CA PHE A 150 9.77 5.12 5.14
C PHE A 150 10.95 5.92 4.60
N ASP A 151 11.35 6.96 5.32
CA ASP A 151 12.56 7.72 5.01
C ASP A 151 13.78 7.00 5.57
N ASN A 152 14.51 6.31 4.70
CA ASN A 152 15.69 5.54 5.09
C ASN A 152 16.85 6.40 5.64
N SER A 153 16.87 7.71 5.34
CA SER A 153 17.94 8.61 5.78
C SER A 153 17.76 9.04 7.24
N THR A 154 16.52 9.29 7.65
CA THR A 154 16.17 9.64 9.03
C THR A 154 15.70 8.45 9.85
N LYS A 155 15.47 7.29 9.22
CA LYS A 155 14.92 6.07 9.82
C LYS A 155 13.53 6.29 10.44
N THR A 156 12.72 7.13 9.82
CA THR A 156 11.37 7.48 10.29
C THR A 156 10.31 7.23 9.24
N PHE A 157 9.12 6.85 9.68
CA PHE A 157 7.94 6.87 8.81
C PHE A 157 7.41 8.28 8.64
N LYS A 158 7.02 8.61 7.41
CA LYS A 158 6.35 9.86 7.05
C LYS A 158 5.02 9.56 6.40
N LEU A 159 3.98 10.26 6.84
CA LEU A 159 2.70 10.34 6.15
C LEU A 159 2.65 11.65 5.37
N VAL A 160 2.25 11.56 4.12
CA VAL A 160 2.03 12.69 3.22
C VAL A 160 0.55 12.75 2.91
N CYS A 161 -0.03 13.92 3.11
CA CYS A 161 -1.41 14.21 2.83
C CYS A 161 -1.46 15.29 1.75
N VAL A 162 -2.13 15.01 0.64
CA VAL A 162 -2.44 16.00 -0.40
C VAL A 162 -3.93 16.27 -0.38
N PHE A 163 -4.30 17.55 -0.37
CA PHE A 163 -5.68 17.99 -0.26
C PHE A 163 -5.95 19.19 -1.18
N PHE A 164 -7.23 19.45 -1.43
CA PHE A 164 -7.70 20.57 -2.23
C PHE A 164 -8.05 21.74 -1.31
N GLN A 165 -7.46 22.90 -1.57
CA GLN A 165 -7.67 24.11 -0.77
C GLN A 165 -8.89 24.89 -1.27
N GLU A 166 -8.97 25.16 -2.57
CA GLU A 166 -10.08 25.90 -3.17
C GLU A 166 -10.20 25.63 -4.67
N ARG A 167 -11.40 25.84 -5.21
CA ARG A 167 -11.64 25.94 -6.66
C ARG A 167 -11.27 27.33 -7.15
N THR A 168 -10.53 27.39 -8.25
CA THR A 168 -10.14 28.65 -8.91
C THR A 168 -10.88 28.77 -10.24
N PHE A 169 -11.07 30.02 -10.70
CA PHE A 169 -11.76 30.32 -11.97
C PHE A 169 -10.83 30.30 -13.21
N GLY A 170 -9.56 29.92 -13.04
CA GLY A 170 -8.55 29.83 -14.11
C GLY A 170 -7.60 28.64 -13.92
N PRO A 171 -6.71 28.32 -14.88
CA PRO A 171 -5.76 27.22 -14.74
C PRO A 171 -4.62 27.55 -13.74
N PRO A 172 -4.24 26.63 -12.83
CA PRO A 172 -4.90 25.37 -12.54
C PRO A 172 -6.21 25.60 -11.78
N ARG A 173 -7.28 24.87 -12.14
CA ARG A 173 -8.66 25.00 -11.58
C ARG A 173 -8.78 24.73 -10.08
N TYR A 174 -7.69 24.30 -9.46
CA TYR A 174 -7.64 23.91 -8.07
C TYR A 174 -6.32 24.36 -7.47
N ARG A 175 -6.40 24.91 -6.27
CA ARG A 175 -5.23 25.10 -5.41
C ARG A 175 -5.08 23.86 -4.55
N LEU A 176 -3.87 23.30 -4.50
CA LEU A 176 -3.55 22.12 -3.71
C LEU A 176 -2.72 22.51 -2.49
N GLY A 177 -2.85 21.73 -1.43
CA GLY A 177 -2.01 21.81 -0.25
C GLY A 177 -1.38 20.46 0.08
N THR A 178 -0.24 20.49 0.77
CA THR A 178 0.48 19.29 1.19
C THR A 178 0.84 19.37 2.67
N LEU A 179 0.46 18.35 3.43
CA LEU A 179 0.88 18.17 4.81
C LEU A 179 1.80 16.95 4.92
N VAL A 180 2.78 17.05 5.81
CA VAL A 180 3.66 15.94 6.18
C VAL A 180 3.58 15.72 7.69
N HIS A 181 3.44 14.47 8.10
CA HIS A 181 3.58 14.05 9.50
C HIS A 181 4.68 13.02 9.61
N THR A 182 5.67 13.27 10.47
CA THR A 182 6.69 12.26 10.80
C THR A 182 6.23 11.53 12.05
N LEU A 183 6.16 10.19 12.01
CA LEU A 183 5.77 9.43 13.21
C LEU A 183 6.74 9.74 14.35
N GLY A 184 6.19 10.02 15.53
CA GLY A 184 6.94 10.43 16.72
C GLY A 184 7.07 11.94 16.96
N THR A 185 6.75 12.81 15.99
CA THR A 185 6.85 14.27 16.17
C THR A 185 5.57 14.94 16.70
N GLY A 186 4.47 14.18 16.83
CA GLY A 186 3.22 14.62 17.46
C GLY A 186 2.44 15.73 16.72
N SER A 187 2.82 16.12 15.51
CA SER A 187 2.13 17.16 14.75
C SER A 187 2.33 17.05 13.23
N TRP A 188 1.32 17.52 12.49
CA TRP A 188 1.39 17.73 11.05
C TRP A 188 2.01 19.09 10.74
N ARG A 189 2.80 19.16 9.68
CA ARG A 189 3.30 20.42 9.13
C ARG A 189 2.89 20.58 7.68
N GLU A 190 2.48 21.79 7.32
CA GLU A 190 2.27 22.16 5.93
C GLU A 190 3.60 22.49 5.26
N ILE A 191 3.76 22.07 4.00
CA ILE A 191 4.94 22.39 3.20
C ILE A 191 4.56 23.20 1.97
N SER A 192 5.51 24.00 1.48
CA SER A 192 5.30 24.81 0.27
C SER A 192 5.26 23.99 -1.01
N GLN A 193 5.76 22.75 -0.99
CA GLN A 193 5.74 21.86 -2.13
C GLN A 193 4.33 21.29 -2.34
N VAL A 194 3.82 21.42 -3.56
CA VAL A 194 2.52 20.91 -3.98
C VAL A 194 2.70 20.14 -5.28
N PRO A 195 1.89 19.10 -5.53
CA PRO A 195 2.02 18.36 -6.77
C PRO A 195 1.64 19.25 -7.96
N PRO A 196 2.31 19.09 -9.11
CA PRO A 196 2.07 19.91 -10.30
C PRO A 196 0.68 19.71 -10.90
N TYR A 197 0.07 18.54 -10.63
CA TYR A 197 -1.28 18.20 -11.04
C TYR A 197 -2.06 17.65 -9.84
N PRO A 198 -3.39 17.79 -9.82
CA PRO A 198 -4.24 17.04 -8.92
C PRO A 198 -3.98 15.54 -9.07
N ILE A 199 -3.85 14.85 -7.95
CA ILE A 199 -3.56 13.42 -7.89
C ILE A 199 -4.75 12.68 -7.31
N CYS A 200 -4.92 11.44 -7.75
CA CYS A 200 -5.88 10.49 -7.20
C CYS A 200 -5.19 9.14 -7.00
N SER A 201 -5.97 8.10 -6.69
CA SER A 201 -5.53 6.74 -6.42
C SER A 201 -4.90 6.50 -5.04
N LYS A 202 -4.89 5.22 -4.68
CA LYS A 202 -4.08 4.69 -3.58
C LYS A 202 -2.60 4.89 -3.93
N PRO A 203 -1.77 5.46 -3.04
CA PRO A 203 -0.36 5.59 -3.29
C PRO A 203 0.38 4.26 -3.22
N VAL A 204 1.45 4.17 -3.99
CA VAL A 204 2.47 3.12 -3.87
C VAL A 204 3.76 3.72 -3.34
N PHE A 205 4.33 3.10 -2.31
CA PHE A 205 5.66 3.45 -1.82
C PHE A 205 6.70 2.56 -2.50
N ALA A 206 7.57 3.17 -3.31
CA ALA A 206 8.62 2.46 -4.05
C ALA A 206 9.83 3.37 -4.27
N HIS A 207 11.03 2.80 -4.24
CA HIS A 207 12.29 3.52 -4.45
C HIS A 207 12.45 4.79 -3.57
N GLY A 208 11.97 4.75 -2.31
CA GLY A 208 12.07 5.88 -1.37
C GLY A 208 11.12 7.04 -1.63
N ALA A 209 10.18 6.89 -2.56
CA ALA A 209 9.17 7.89 -2.90
C ALA A 209 7.75 7.31 -2.86
N LEU A 210 6.77 8.18 -2.64
CA LEU A 210 5.36 7.87 -2.82
C LEU A 210 4.91 8.23 -4.22
N HIS A 211 4.12 7.39 -4.86
CA HIS A 211 3.69 7.54 -6.25
C HIS A 211 2.17 7.47 -6.36
N TRP A 212 1.58 8.41 -7.10
CA TRP A 212 0.14 8.50 -7.38
C TRP A 212 -0.12 8.65 -8.87
N ILE A 213 -1.34 8.33 -9.29
CA ILE A 213 -1.83 8.63 -10.63
C ILE A 213 -2.40 10.05 -10.66
N VAL A 214 -2.18 10.77 -11.76
CA VAL A 214 -2.79 12.08 -11.98
C VAL A 214 -4.31 11.93 -12.12
N HIS A 215 -5.07 12.86 -11.52
CA HIS A 215 -6.52 12.83 -11.54
C HIS A 215 -7.07 12.89 -12.98
N PRO A 216 -7.92 11.91 -13.39
CA PRO A 216 -8.31 11.72 -14.79
C PRO A 216 -9.06 12.94 -15.36
N TYR A 217 -9.92 13.56 -14.55
CA TYR A 217 -10.74 14.70 -14.95
C TYR A 217 -10.00 16.05 -15.00
N VAL A 218 -8.66 16.08 -14.98
CA VAL A 218 -7.88 17.33 -15.03
C VAL A 218 -7.00 17.43 -16.29
N ARG A 219 -6.92 16.36 -17.09
CA ARG A 219 -6.26 16.38 -18.42
C ARG A 219 -7.15 17.06 -19.46
N TYR A 220 -7.25 18.39 -19.40
CA TYR A 220 -7.96 19.19 -20.41
C TYR A 220 -7.03 19.92 -21.40
N HIS A 221 -5.71 19.78 -21.29
CA HIS A 221 -4.75 20.42 -22.20
C HIS A 221 -3.65 19.45 -22.65
N ASP A 222 -3.19 19.63 -23.89
CA ASP A 222 -2.32 18.80 -24.75
C ASP A 222 -0.93 18.40 -24.21
N THR A 223 -0.68 18.47 -22.91
CA THR A 223 0.57 17.95 -22.35
C THR A 223 0.42 16.46 -22.08
N THR A 224 1.10 15.64 -22.88
CA THR A 224 1.33 14.21 -22.65
C THR A 224 2.23 13.93 -21.44
N GLU A 225 2.69 14.96 -20.73
CA GLU A 225 3.61 14.85 -19.61
C GLU A 225 2.93 14.34 -18.34
N GLY A 226 3.36 13.14 -17.91
CA GLY A 226 3.15 12.63 -16.55
C GLY A 226 1.79 11.99 -16.29
N MET A 227 1.70 10.66 -16.35
CA MET A 227 0.60 9.89 -15.75
C MET A 227 0.78 9.70 -14.24
N ILE A 228 2.00 9.88 -13.75
CA ILE A 228 2.42 9.60 -12.39
C ILE A 228 2.99 10.88 -11.78
N VAL A 229 2.67 11.13 -10.51
CA VAL A 229 3.34 12.12 -9.66
C VAL A 229 4.02 11.38 -8.52
N SER A 230 5.29 11.71 -8.28
CA SER A 230 6.07 11.15 -7.18
C SER A 230 6.41 12.21 -6.15
N PHE A 231 6.47 11.82 -4.89
CA PHE A 231 7.00 12.62 -3.79
C PHE A 231 8.20 11.91 -3.15
N ASP A 232 9.40 12.47 -3.33
CA ASP A 232 10.64 11.99 -2.70
C ASP A 232 10.58 12.31 -1.19
N LEU A 233 10.55 11.29 -0.33
CA LEU A 233 10.39 11.50 1.12
C LEU A 233 11.59 12.15 1.79
N ARG A 234 12.78 11.96 1.23
CA ARG A 234 14.02 12.52 1.78
C ARG A 234 14.15 14.00 1.42
N LYS A 235 13.89 14.34 0.16
CA LYS A 235 13.99 15.71 -0.35
C LYS A 235 12.71 16.52 -0.12
N GLU A 236 11.60 15.82 0.13
CA GLU A 236 10.25 16.36 0.27
C GLU A 236 9.83 17.19 -0.94
N LYS A 237 10.09 16.67 -2.14
CA LYS A 237 9.82 17.33 -3.41
C LYS A 237 8.98 16.46 -4.32
N PHE A 238 8.06 17.10 -5.03
CA PHE A 238 7.30 16.46 -6.10
C PHE A 238 8.12 16.39 -7.38
N SER A 239 7.86 15.35 -8.17
CA SER A 239 8.45 15.16 -9.49
C SER A 239 7.50 14.37 -10.39
N LEU A 240 7.76 14.42 -11.70
CA LEU A 240 7.04 13.67 -12.72
C LEU A 240 7.97 12.59 -13.27
N PRO A 241 7.91 11.34 -12.75
CA PRO A 241 8.71 10.25 -13.30
C PRO A 241 8.23 9.87 -14.71
N SER A 242 9.04 9.08 -15.41
CA SER A 242 8.58 8.44 -16.65
C SER A 242 7.49 7.42 -16.34
N HIS A 243 6.68 7.12 -17.35
CA HIS A 243 5.73 6.01 -17.34
C HIS A 243 5.87 5.22 -18.66
N PRO A 244 5.38 3.96 -18.71
CA PRO A 244 5.34 3.21 -19.97
C PRO A 244 4.51 3.95 -21.02
N ASN A 245 4.84 3.73 -22.30
CA ASN A 245 4.06 4.30 -23.39
C ASN A 245 2.84 3.43 -23.68
N PHE A 246 1.71 3.77 -23.06
CA PHE A 246 0.44 3.10 -23.31
C PHE A 246 -0.29 3.67 -24.53
N HIS A 247 -1.09 2.80 -25.17
CA HIS A 247 -2.01 3.20 -26.23
C HIS A 247 -3.14 4.10 -25.70
N SER A 248 -3.75 3.71 -24.57
CA SER A 248 -4.70 4.57 -23.88
C SER A 248 -3.97 5.74 -23.21
N LYS A 249 -4.58 6.94 -23.26
CA LYS A 249 -4.13 8.12 -22.51
C LYS A 249 -5.04 8.47 -21.35
N ASP A 250 -6.10 7.68 -21.16
CA ASP A 250 -7.08 7.86 -20.10
C ASP A 250 -6.58 7.23 -18.80
N CYS A 251 -6.40 8.08 -17.79
CA CYS A 251 -5.86 7.71 -16.49
C CYS A 251 -6.78 6.78 -15.68
N GLU A 252 -8.08 6.71 -16.01
CA GLU A 252 -9.04 5.84 -15.31
C GLU A 252 -8.73 4.34 -15.46
N PHE A 253 -7.98 3.96 -16.50
CA PHE A 253 -7.63 2.57 -16.77
C PHE A 253 -6.28 2.14 -16.22
N PHE A 254 -5.57 3.02 -15.53
CA PHE A 254 -4.27 2.67 -14.96
C PHE A 254 -4.35 2.51 -13.46
N GLN A 255 -3.57 1.56 -12.95
CA GLN A 255 -3.41 1.33 -11.52
C GLN A 255 -1.94 1.22 -11.18
N LEU A 256 -1.49 1.89 -10.12
CA LEU A 256 -0.18 1.64 -9.53
C LEU A 256 -0.25 0.45 -8.57
N VAL A 257 0.79 -0.36 -8.57
CA VAL A 257 0.89 -1.57 -7.74
C VAL A 257 2.30 -1.69 -7.16
N ASP A 258 2.39 -2.02 -5.88
CA ASP A 258 3.66 -2.39 -5.24
C ASP A 258 4.02 -3.83 -5.61
N LEU A 259 5.16 -4.01 -6.28
CA LEU A 259 5.71 -5.30 -6.64
C LEU A 259 7.04 -5.50 -5.90
N ASN A 260 6.94 -5.70 -4.59
CA ASN A 260 8.06 -5.96 -3.70
C ASN A 260 9.06 -4.78 -3.68
N GLY A 261 8.56 -3.57 -3.42
CA GLY A 261 9.33 -2.33 -3.35
C GLY A 261 9.64 -1.71 -4.72
N ASN A 262 9.26 -2.36 -5.81
CA ASN A 262 9.32 -1.81 -7.16
C ASN A 262 7.98 -1.20 -7.55
N LEU A 263 8.05 -0.08 -8.27
CA LEU A 263 6.86 0.57 -8.80
C LEU A 263 6.34 -0.20 -10.01
N GLY A 264 5.14 -0.77 -9.89
CA GLY A 264 4.39 -1.37 -10.98
C GLY A 264 3.26 -0.47 -11.47
N MET A 265 2.92 -0.60 -12.75
CA MET A 265 1.79 0.08 -13.38
C MET A 265 1.03 -0.92 -14.26
N ALA A 266 -0.23 -1.15 -13.92
CA ALA A 266 -1.14 -2.03 -14.65
C ALA A 266 -2.00 -1.21 -15.63
N ASP A 267 -2.07 -1.69 -16.88
CA ASP A 267 -2.98 -1.21 -17.92
C ASP A 267 -4.20 -2.11 -18.01
N LEU A 268 -5.35 -1.55 -17.63
CA LEU A 268 -6.67 -2.19 -17.62
C LEU A 268 -7.54 -1.71 -18.80
N SER A 269 -6.99 -0.97 -19.75
CA SER A 269 -7.76 -0.36 -20.85
C SER A 269 -8.19 -1.36 -21.92
N CYS A 270 -7.44 -2.45 -22.09
CA CYS A 270 -7.78 -3.49 -23.04
C CYS A 270 -8.78 -4.47 -22.41
N LYS A 271 -9.85 -4.86 -23.13
CA LYS A 271 -10.89 -5.77 -22.60
C LYS A 271 -10.46 -7.24 -22.51
N SER A 272 -9.45 -7.65 -23.26
CA SER A 272 -9.02 -9.06 -23.36
C SER A 272 -7.71 -9.35 -22.65
N LYS A 273 -7.02 -8.32 -22.14
CA LYS A 273 -5.74 -8.50 -21.45
C LYS A 273 -5.47 -7.40 -20.43
N ILE A 274 -4.66 -7.74 -19.44
CA ILE A 274 -4.01 -6.79 -18.54
C ILE A 274 -2.51 -6.86 -18.78
N GLU A 275 -1.86 -5.71 -18.93
CA GLU A 275 -0.40 -5.63 -18.99
C GLU A 275 0.14 -4.91 -17.76
N ILE A 276 1.10 -5.52 -17.07
CA ILE A 276 1.74 -4.94 -15.90
C ILE A 276 3.20 -4.65 -16.23
N TRP A 277 3.55 -3.38 -16.11
CA TRP A 277 4.89 -2.86 -16.33
C TRP A 277 5.54 -2.56 -14.99
N VAL A 278 6.83 -2.85 -14.87
CA VAL A 278 7.58 -2.67 -13.63
C VAL A 278 8.78 -1.79 -13.90
N MET A 279 8.98 -0.77 -13.07
CA MET A 279 10.16 0.07 -13.11
C MET A 279 11.33 -0.71 -12.50
N LYS A 280 12.19 -1.28 -13.34
CA LYS A 280 13.36 -2.07 -12.90
C LYS A 280 14.56 -1.19 -12.55
N ASP A 281 14.66 -0.04 -13.20
CA ASP A 281 15.71 0.93 -12.94
C ASP A 281 15.09 2.33 -12.83
N PHE A 282 15.01 2.83 -11.60
CA PHE A 282 14.44 4.13 -11.29
C PHE A 282 15.30 5.28 -11.83
N GLU A 283 16.62 5.14 -11.78
CA GLU A 283 17.56 6.19 -12.21
C GLU A 283 17.59 6.31 -13.74
N ARG A 284 17.64 5.18 -14.43
CA ARG A 284 17.58 5.11 -15.90
C ARG A 284 16.17 5.19 -16.45
N LYS A 285 15.16 5.30 -15.59
CA LYS A 285 13.74 5.45 -15.97
C LYS A 285 13.24 4.28 -16.85
N GLN A 286 13.75 3.08 -16.62
CA GLN A 286 13.48 1.90 -17.44
C GLN A 286 12.28 1.11 -16.92
N TRP A 287 11.28 1.02 -17.77
CA TRP A 287 10.09 0.19 -17.56
C TRP A 287 10.16 -1.08 -18.40
N VAL A 288 9.85 -2.21 -17.78
CA VAL A 288 9.78 -3.51 -18.45
C VAL A 288 8.39 -4.08 -18.29
N ARG A 289 7.77 -4.51 -19.39
CA ARG A 289 6.52 -5.28 -19.32
C ARG A 289 6.83 -6.66 -18.77
N GLU A 290 6.49 -6.89 -17.51
CA GLU A 290 6.83 -8.12 -16.81
C GLU A 290 5.69 -9.14 -16.84
N TYR A 291 4.44 -8.67 -16.90
CA TYR A 291 3.27 -9.54 -16.96
C TYR A 291 2.34 -9.15 -18.11
N ARG A 292 1.81 -10.17 -18.78
CA ARG A 292 0.72 -10.06 -19.74
C ARG A 292 -0.30 -11.14 -19.44
N ILE A 293 -1.44 -10.73 -18.93
CA ILE A 293 -2.50 -11.59 -18.43
C ILE A 293 -3.62 -11.57 -19.46
N GLU A 294 -3.80 -12.66 -20.18
CA GLU A 294 -4.96 -12.82 -21.07
C GLU A 294 -6.20 -13.08 -20.21
N ILE A 295 -7.24 -12.26 -20.41
CA ILE A 295 -8.54 -12.41 -19.76
C ILE A 295 -9.49 -12.97 -20.82
N CYS A 296 -9.58 -14.29 -20.87
CA CYS A 296 -10.60 -14.94 -21.68
C CYS A 296 -11.97 -14.68 -21.06
N ALA A 297 -12.85 -14.00 -21.79
CA ALA A 297 -14.25 -13.87 -21.43
C ALA A 297 -14.99 -15.20 -21.60
N ALA A 298 -14.54 -16.26 -20.93
CA ALA A 298 -15.36 -17.44 -20.74
C ALA A 298 -16.49 -17.01 -19.80
N GLU A 299 -17.71 -16.92 -20.33
CA GLU A 299 -18.96 -16.65 -19.60
C GLU A 299 -19.29 -15.18 -19.25
N GLY A 300 -18.79 -14.23 -20.05
CA GLY A 300 -19.39 -12.90 -20.15
C GLY A 300 -18.73 -11.77 -19.36
N ARG A 301 -18.51 -10.66 -20.07
CA ARG A 301 -18.24 -9.28 -19.60
C ARG A 301 -17.37 -9.13 -18.35
N PHE A 302 -16.10 -9.51 -18.42
CA PHE A 302 -15.10 -8.82 -17.59
C PHE A 302 -14.90 -7.43 -18.18
N ASP A 303 -15.39 -6.41 -17.48
CA ASP A 303 -14.96 -5.03 -17.69
C ASP A 303 -13.75 -4.82 -16.78
N ASN A 304 -12.57 -4.71 -17.37
CA ASN A 304 -11.31 -4.60 -16.65
C ASN A 304 -11.25 -3.36 -15.74
N ARG A 305 -12.14 -2.37 -15.92
CA ARG A 305 -12.37 -1.28 -14.96
C ARG A 305 -12.77 -1.74 -13.56
N HIS A 306 -13.26 -2.97 -13.45
CA HIS A 306 -13.68 -3.57 -12.19
C HIS A 306 -12.70 -4.65 -11.70
N ILE A 307 -11.48 -4.67 -12.22
CA ILE A 307 -10.41 -5.51 -11.71
C ILE A 307 -9.44 -4.62 -10.95
N GLU A 308 -9.05 -5.07 -9.76
CA GLU A 308 -7.96 -4.47 -9.02
C GLU A 308 -6.79 -5.46 -8.93
N VAL A 309 -5.62 -4.99 -9.34
CA VAL A 309 -4.36 -5.70 -9.16
C VAL A 309 -3.84 -5.43 -7.75
N ILE A 310 -3.86 -6.44 -6.90
CA ILE A 310 -3.48 -6.28 -5.49
C ILE A 310 -1.96 -6.22 -5.34
N GLY A 311 -1.24 -7.03 -6.12
CA GLY A 311 0.22 -7.10 -6.11
C GLY A 311 0.74 -8.53 -6.17
N LEU A 312 1.98 -8.71 -5.74
CA LEU A 312 2.61 -10.02 -5.71
C LEU A 312 1.97 -10.93 -4.66
N TRP A 313 1.79 -12.18 -5.07
CA TRP A 313 1.43 -13.32 -4.26
C TRP A 313 2.63 -14.28 -4.15
N LYS A 314 2.41 -15.43 -3.50
CA LYS A 314 3.42 -16.47 -3.32
C LYS A 314 4.10 -16.82 -4.63
N HIS A 315 5.40 -17.12 -4.56
CA HIS A 315 6.22 -17.53 -5.70
C HIS A 315 6.24 -16.57 -6.90
N GLY A 316 5.92 -15.28 -6.69
CA GLY A 316 5.94 -14.26 -7.74
C GLY A 316 4.67 -14.18 -8.60
N ASP A 317 3.62 -14.89 -8.19
CA ASP A 317 2.30 -14.82 -8.82
C ASP A 317 1.67 -13.43 -8.62
N ILE A 318 0.67 -13.09 -9.43
CA ILE A 318 -0.08 -11.83 -9.29
C ILE A 318 -1.47 -12.13 -8.74
N LEU A 319 -1.81 -11.49 -7.62
CA LEU A 319 -3.14 -11.52 -7.05
C LEU A 319 -3.97 -10.36 -7.57
N MET A 320 -5.19 -10.65 -7.98
CA MET A 320 -6.18 -9.67 -8.42
C MET A 320 -7.53 -9.96 -7.78
N ARG A 321 -8.43 -8.96 -7.75
CA ARG A 321 -9.82 -9.14 -7.31
C ARG A 321 -10.80 -8.51 -8.29
N SER A 322 -11.99 -9.09 -8.39
CA SER A 322 -13.13 -8.48 -9.07
C SER A 322 -13.92 -7.59 -8.10
N LEU A 323 -14.15 -6.34 -8.50
CA LEU A 323 -14.95 -5.36 -7.77
C LEU A 323 -16.46 -5.53 -8.01
N LEU A 324 -16.87 -6.14 -9.14
CA LEU A 324 -18.28 -6.40 -9.45
C LEU A 324 -18.85 -7.63 -8.73
N ARG A 325 -17.99 -8.61 -8.44
CA ARG A 325 -18.39 -9.84 -7.74
C ARG A 325 -17.48 -10.07 -6.53
N PRO A 326 -17.58 -9.25 -5.46
CA PRO A 326 -16.74 -9.41 -4.27
C PRO A 326 -16.89 -10.78 -3.60
N SER A 327 -18.07 -11.40 -3.74
CA SER A 327 -18.37 -12.74 -3.22
C SER A 327 -17.87 -13.89 -4.12
N GLN A 328 -17.39 -13.58 -5.34
CA GLN A 328 -16.88 -14.53 -6.33
C GLN A 328 -15.70 -13.90 -7.09
N GLY A 329 -14.49 -14.09 -6.54
CA GLY A 329 -13.28 -14.16 -7.37
C GLY A 329 -12.18 -13.22 -6.93
N TYR A 330 -11.29 -13.76 -6.10
CA TYR A 330 -9.88 -13.44 -6.26
C TYR A 330 -9.31 -14.29 -7.40
N PHE A 331 -8.35 -13.74 -8.12
CA PHE A 331 -7.69 -14.40 -9.23
C PHE A 331 -6.19 -14.41 -8.97
N ILE A 332 -5.58 -15.56 -9.19
CA ILE A 332 -4.13 -15.71 -9.14
C ILE A 332 -3.67 -15.94 -10.57
N TYR A 333 -2.74 -15.12 -11.02
CA TYR A 333 -2.05 -15.31 -12.29
C TYR A 333 -0.63 -15.79 -12.03
N ASN A 334 -0.31 -16.95 -12.59
CA ASN A 334 1.03 -17.49 -12.64
C ASN A 334 1.49 -17.51 -14.10
N GLN A 335 2.72 -17.06 -14.39
CA GLN A 335 3.21 -16.99 -15.77
C GLN A 335 3.29 -18.36 -16.48
N LYS A 336 3.46 -19.46 -15.72
CA LYS A 336 3.58 -20.83 -16.26
C LYS A 336 2.23 -21.51 -16.42
N THR A 337 1.32 -21.32 -15.46
CA THR A 337 0.04 -22.04 -15.42
C THR A 337 -1.16 -21.19 -15.84
N GLY A 338 -0.98 -19.89 -16.04
CA GLY A 338 -2.02 -18.96 -16.46
C GLY A 338 -2.88 -18.43 -15.32
N LEU A 339 -4.07 -17.95 -15.68
CA LEU A 339 -5.03 -17.38 -14.75
C LEU A 339 -5.86 -18.50 -14.10
N ARG A 340 -5.97 -18.48 -12.76
CA ARG A 340 -6.89 -19.32 -12.00
C ARG A 340 -7.75 -18.47 -11.07
N SER A 341 -9.05 -18.76 -10.99
CA SER A 341 -9.92 -18.19 -9.98
C SER A 341 -9.79 -18.97 -8.67
N THR A 342 -9.86 -18.27 -7.54
CA THR A 342 -9.95 -18.89 -6.22
C THR A 342 -11.31 -18.64 -5.61
N ASN A 343 -11.85 -19.65 -4.93
CA ASN A 343 -13.05 -19.49 -4.13
C ASN A 343 -12.70 -18.79 -2.81
N SER A 344 -13.62 -17.98 -2.30
CA SER A 344 -13.49 -17.35 -0.99
C SER A 344 -14.46 -18.01 -0.01
N SER A 345 -14.02 -18.26 1.23
CA SER A 345 -14.92 -18.68 2.30
C SER A 345 -16.04 -17.64 2.52
N ASN A 346 -17.12 -18.02 3.22
CA ASN A 346 -18.27 -17.14 3.46
C ASN A 346 -17.88 -15.79 4.12
N ASP A 347 -16.85 -15.78 4.96
CA ASP A 347 -16.40 -14.58 5.68
C ASP A 347 -15.72 -13.53 4.78
N LEU A 348 -15.17 -13.97 3.64
CA LEU A 348 -14.47 -13.10 2.68
C LEU A 348 -15.37 -12.49 1.61
N ARG A 349 -16.68 -12.78 1.67
CA ARG A 349 -17.67 -12.30 0.68
C ARG A 349 -18.06 -10.84 0.86
N HIS A 350 -17.63 -10.20 1.94
CA HIS A 350 -17.85 -8.78 2.23
C HIS A 350 -16.58 -7.96 1.96
N ARG A 351 -16.74 -6.64 1.71
CA ARG A 351 -15.68 -5.69 1.34
C ARG A 351 -14.42 -5.92 2.18
N SER A 352 -13.50 -6.70 1.64
CA SER A 352 -12.26 -7.08 2.31
C SER A 352 -11.13 -6.75 1.37
N THR A 353 -10.11 -6.08 1.88
CA THR A 353 -8.94 -5.70 1.10
C THR A 353 -7.80 -6.61 1.51
N ILE A 354 -7.36 -7.48 0.58
CA ILE A 354 -6.11 -8.22 0.77
C ILE A 354 -4.97 -7.24 0.60
N SER A 355 -4.07 -7.21 1.57
CA SER A 355 -2.77 -6.58 1.44
C SER A 355 -1.71 -7.65 1.66
N SER A 356 -0.73 -7.66 0.76
CA SER A 356 0.54 -8.28 1.10
C SER A 356 1.11 -7.56 2.32
N HIS A 357 1.49 -8.31 3.36
CA HIS A 357 2.06 -7.75 4.59
C HIS A 357 3.37 -8.47 4.89
N ARG A 358 4.42 -7.66 5.04
CA ARG A 358 5.68 -8.10 5.62
C ARG A 358 5.68 -7.62 7.04
N GLY A 359 5.97 -8.49 8.00
CA GLY A 359 5.97 -8.09 9.39
C GLY A 359 6.86 -6.89 9.67
N SER A 360 6.52 -6.08 10.67
CA SER A 360 7.40 -5.01 11.14
C SER A 360 7.82 -5.24 12.58
N LEU A 361 9.13 -5.17 12.83
CA LEU A 361 9.67 -5.07 14.19
C LEU A 361 9.78 -3.61 14.66
N ILE A 362 9.56 -2.63 13.79
CA ILE A 362 9.61 -1.22 14.19
C ILE A 362 8.44 -0.94 15.13
N PRO A 363 8.70 -0.54 16.39
CA PRO A 363 7.63 -0.12 17.30
C PRO A 363 7.01 1.20 16.84
N LEU A 364 5.73 1.40 17.13
CA LEU A 364 5.12 2.72 17.02
C LEU A 364 5.71 3.63 18.12
N PRO A 365 6.12 4.86 17.76
CA PRO A 365 6.76 5.81 18.69
C PRO A 365 5.80 6.42 19.71
#